data_AF-C9KN57-F1
#
_entry.id   AF-C9KN57-F1
#
_cell.length_a   1.000
_cell.length_b   1.000
_cell.length_c   1.000
_cell.angle_alpha   90.00
_cell.angle_beta   90.00
_cell.angle_gamma   90.00
#
_symmetry.space_group_name_H-M   'P 1'
#
loop_
_entity.id
_entity.type
_entity.pdbx_description
1 polymer ?
#
loop_
_entity_poly.entity_id
_entity_poly.type
_entity_poly.pdbx_seq_one_letter_code
_entity_poly.pdbx_strand_id
1 'polypeptide(L)'
;MWRDLLKRRYARSIIIVFISIACNLSLLLAAARAEARPLLRVGIHQFGSDITEDSSGNFHGMETDFMQALGSYAGREVIFVPGTWEECQQRLEAGDIDVLAGVIKTQKRAETMLFSRLMMGRASDEANFHGELMPYRVNQLHFAVRRDNPELMRELDLAADQLIANRPYFVSHLYQIYYGQRGASELRLTEKEQRFLKRHPVISAVVVAREAPFAYVDEHGELQGTMRKLVDRLEHDLGIELHLVIEQDYASAYKDLGTGEAQILLNADWDVGWAAAHDMDLSAVYLTSYYTTVTRRGKLDRKPRIACLPKQTTDYVLLQRYGKDQIRHYATAEECLRAVSSGDADIAFLRQETA
;
A
#
# COMPACT_ATOMS: atom_id res chain seq x y z
N MET A 1 -43.91 35.76 -60.30
CA MET A 1 -42.54 35.29 -59.95
C MET A 1 -42.06 35.72 -58.57
N TRP A 2 -42.38 36.93 -58.07
CA TRP A 2 -41.88 37.41 -56.76
C TRP A 2 -42.60 36.85 -55.51
N ARG A 3 -43.90 36.53 -55.60
CA ARG A 3 -44.68 36.01 -54.45
C ARG A 3 -44.27 34.60 -53.99
N ASP A 4 -43.80 33.75 -54.91
CA ASP A 4 -43.36 32.38 -54.57
C ASP A 4 -41.96 32.32 -53.93
N LEU A 5 -41.09 33.27 -54.27
CA LEU A 5 -39.75 33.40 -53.65
C LEU A 5 -39.85 33.87 -52.20
N LEU A 6 -40.78 34.78 -51.90
CA LEU A 6 -41.08 35.22 -50.54
C LEU A 6 -41.66 34.07 -49.70
N LYS A 7 -42.67 33.34 -50.20
CA LYS A 7 -43.24 32.17 -49.49
C LYS A 7 -42.21 31.10 -49.18
N ARG A 8 -41.28 30.82 -50.10
CA ARG A 8 -40.18 29.86 -49.89
C ARG A 8 -39.15 30.33 -48.87
N ARG A 9 -38.86 31.64 -48.78
CA ARG A 9 -38.02 32.21 -47.71
C ARG A 9 -38.69 32.12 -46.35
N TYR A 10 -39.97 32.50 -46.24
CA TYR A 10 -40.71 32.39 -44.97
C TYR A 10 -40.87 30.94 -44.50
N ALA A 11 -41.16 29.99 -45.41
CA ALA A 11 -41.23 28.57 -45.07
C ALA A 11 -39.88 28.01 -44.58
N ARG A 12 -38.76 28.39 -45.21
CA ARG A 12 -37.41 28.00 -44.76
C ARG A 12 -37.05 28.60 -43.40
N SER A 13 -37.41 29.87 -43.16
CA SER A 13 -37.18 30.53 -41.86
C SER A 13 -38.01 29.91 -40.74
N ILE A 14 -39.27 29.53 -40.99
CA ILE A 14 -40.13 28.86 -40.00
C ILE A 14 -39.58 27.46 -39.67
N ILE A 15 -39.14 26.70 -40.67
CA ILE A 15 -38.55 25.36 -40.46
C ILE A 15 -37.25 25.46 -39.63
N ILE A 16 -36.39 26.44 -39.89
CA ILE A 16 -35.16 26.65 -39.11
C ILE A 16 -35.47 27.03 -37.66
N VAL A 17 -36.47 27.87 -37.43
CA VAL A 17 -36.92 28.23 -36.07
C VAL A 17 -37.53 27.03 -35.35
N PHE A 18 -38.35 26.22 -36.03
CA PHE A 18 -38.90 24.99 -35.46
C PHE A 18 -37.83 23.94 -35.15
N ILE A 19 -36.84 23.75 -36.03
CA ILE A 19 -35.70 22.85 -35.79
C ILE A 19 -34.83 23.40 -34.65
N SER A 20 -34.61 24.71 -34.57
CA SER A 20 -33.85 25.33 -33.48
C SER A 20 -34.59 25.22 -32.14
N ILE A 21 -35.90 25.42 -32.11
CA ILE A 21 -36.72 25.22 -30.91
C ILE A 21 -36.76 23.74 -30.53
N ALA A 22 -36.90 22.83 -31.49
CA ALA A 22 -36.87 21.39 -31.23
C ALA A 22 -35.49 20.93 -30.72
N CYS A 23 -34.38 21.41 -31.30
CA CYS A 23 -33.03 21.12 -30.84
C CYS A 23 -32.77 21.71 -29.45
N ASN A 24 -33.21 22.95 -29.17
CA ASN A 24 -33.09 23.55 -27.84
C ASN A 24 -33.94 22.81 -26.80
N LEU A 25 -35.13 22.34 -27.18
CA LEU A 25 -35.99 21.53 -26.31
C LEU A 25 -35.38 20.14 -26.05
N SER A 26 -34.76 19.52 -27.05
CA SER A 26 -33.99 18.27 -26.89
C SER A 26 -32.74 18.45 -26.01
N LEU A 27 -32.05 19.60 -26.09
CA LEU A 27 -30.93 19.94 -25.22
C LEU A 27 -31.36 20.25 -23.78
N LEU A 28 -32.50 20.90 -23.59
CA LEU A 28 -33.13 21.11 -22.27
C LEU A 28 -33.58 19.78 -21.64
N LEU A 29 -34.14 18.87 -22.42
CA LEU A 29 -34.48 17.51 -21.98
C LEU A 29 -33.24 16.67 -21.67
N ALA A 30 -32.13 16.84 -22.41
CA ALA A 30 -30.85 16.16 -22.13
C ALA A 30 -30.17 16.71 -20.87
N ALA A 31 -30.24 18.02 -20.62
CA ALA A 31 -29.72 18.65 -19.41
C ALA A 31 -30.56 18.33 -18.16
N ALA A 32 -31.89 18.21 -18.30
CA ALA A 32 -32.78 17.70 -17.25
C ALA A 32 -32.60 16.18 -16.99
N ARG A 33 -31.89 15.49 -17.89
CA ARG A 33 -31.46 14.08 -17.78
C ARG A 33 -30.05 13.91 -17.22
N ALA A 34 -29.51 14.93 -16.54
CA ALA A 34 -28.60 14.65 -15.44
C ALA A 34 -29.40 13.90 -14.37
N GLU A 35 -29.69 12.62 -14.63
CA GLU A 35 -30.39 11.73 -13.71
C GLU A 35 -29.61 11.77 -12.40
N ALA A 36 -30.25 12.24 -11.33
CA ALA A 36 -29.71 12.14 -9.99
C ALA A 36 -29.27 10.68 -9.80
N ARG A 37 -28.00 10.48 -9.44
CA ARG A 37 -27.44 9.13 -9.31
C ARG A 37 -28.30 8.34 -8.33
N PRO A 38 -28.67 7.09 -8.63
CA PRO A 38 -29.46 6.30 -7.70
C PRO A 38 -28.71 6.19 -6.38
N LEU A 39 -29.46 6.35 -5.29
CA LEU A 39 -28.90 6.30 -3.94
C LEU A 39 -28.39 4.89 -3.62
N LEU A 40 -27.32 4.83 -2.84
CA LEU A 40 -26.79 3.65 -2.19
C LEU A 40 -26.75 3.93 -0.68
N ARG A 41 -27.73 3.40 0.05
CA ARG A 41 -27.84 3.57 1.50
C ARG A 41 -26.91 2.56 2.17
N VAL A 42 -25.87 3.04 2.81
CA VAL A 42 -24.81 2.20 3.40
C VAL A 42 -24.89 2.28 4.92
N GLY A 43 -25.22 1.16 5.56
CA GLY A 43 -25.16 1.02 7.01
C GLY A 43 -23.72 0.98 7.50
N ILE A 44 -23.40 1.86 8.45
CA ILE A 44 -22.09 1.93 9.12
C ILE A 44 -22.27 1.67 10.61
N HIS A 45 -21.66 0.59 11.12
CA HIS A 45 -21.90 0.10 12.48
C HIS A 45 -20.74 0.35 13.46
N GLN A 46 -19.55 0.68 12.96
CA GLN A 46 -18.38 1.06 13.76
C GLN A 46 -18.29 2.58 14.00
N PHE A 47 -19.45 3.22 14.15
CA PHE A 47 -19.52 4.66 14.39
C PHE A 47 -19.09 5.00 15.82
N GLY A 48 -18.12 5.92 15.97
CA GLY A 48 -17.54 6.31 17.26
C GLY A 48 -16.32 5.51 17.69
N SER A 49 -15.94 4.46 16.96
CA SER A 49 -14.70 3.69 17.14
C SER A 49 -13.72 3.95 15.97
N ASP A 50 -13.94 3.28 14.85
CA ASP A 50 -13.11 3.37 13.65
C ASP A 50 -13.65 4.37 12.62
N ILE A 51 -14.93 4.74 12.73
CA ILE A 51 -15.57 5.76 11.89
C ILE A 51 -15.90 6.98 12.75
N THR A 52 -15.45 8.15 12.32
CA THR A 52 -15.69 9.44 12.99
C THR A 52 -16.57 10.34 12.14
N GLU A 53 -17.30 11.28 12.74
CA GLU A 53 -18.10 12.30 12.05
C GLU A 53 -17.48 13.67 12.28
N ASP A 54 -17.35 14.46 11.22
CA ASP A 54 -16.92 15.85 11.34
C ASP A 54 -18.08 16.81 11.65
N SER A 55 -17.77 18.07 11.95
CA SER A 55 -18.78 19.09 12.26
C SER A 55 -19.74 19.43 11.12
N SER A 56 -19.46 18.95 9.90
CA SER A 56 -20.30 19.13 8.72
C SER A 56 -21.18 17.89 8.44
N GLY A 57 -21.07 16.84 9.26
CA GLY A 57 -21.84 15.61 9.12
C GLY A 57 -21.23 14.59 8.15
N ASN A 58 -19.95 14.74 7.76
CA ASN A 58 -19.29 13.74 6.92
C ASN A 58 -18.63 12.66 7.77
N PHE A 59 -18.72 11.40 7.31
CA PHE A 59 -18.12 10.26 7.99
C PHE A 59 -16.75 9.91 7.42
N HIS A 60 -15.76 9.75 8.31
CA HIS A 60 -14.37 9.45 8.00
C HIS A 60 -13.96 8.12 8.61
N GLY A 61 -13.54 7.18 7.77
CA GLY A 61 -13.13 5.83 8.15
C GLY A 61 -12.75 5.02 6.90
N MET A 62 -12.01 3.92 7.08
CA MET A 62 -11.60 3.08 5.95
C MET A 62 -12.80 2.58 5.15
N GLU A 63 -13.87 2.16 5.84
CA GLU A 63 -15.09 1.66 5.23
C GLU A 63 -15.87 2.74 4.48
N THR A 64 -15.92 3.97 5.01
CA THR A 64 -16.67 5.07 4.38
C THR A 64 -15.96 5.53 3.13
N ASP A 65 -14.64 5.71 3.17
CA ASP A 65 -13.83 6.06 1.99
C ASP A 65 -13.88 4.98 0.91
N PHE A 66 -13.84 3.70 1.30
CA PHE A 66 -14.02 2.59 0.37
C PHE A 66 -15.38 2.67 -0.31
N MET A 67 -16.46 2.81 0.46
CA MET A 67 -17.81 2.82 -0.08
C MET A 67 -18.08 4.07 -0.93
N GLN A 68 -17.51 5.23 -0.56
CA GLN A 68 -17.60 6.46 -1.35
C GLN A 68 -16.91 6.30 -2.72
N ALA A 69 -15.72 5.71 -2.74
CA ALA A 69 -15.02 5.40 -3.98
C ALA A 69 -15.82 4.39 -4.83
N LEU A 70 -16.29 3.31 -4.21
CA LEU A 70 -17.09 2.28 -4.87
C LEU A 70 -18.35 2.86 -5.50
N GLY A 71 -19.10 3.69 -4.76
CA GLY A 71 -20.30 4.35 -5.24
C GLY A 71 -20.05 5.20 -6.48
N SER A 72 -18.92 5.93 -6.52
CA SER A 72 -18.52 6.70 -7.70
C SER A 72 -18.32 5.81 -8.94
N TYR A 73 -17.72 4.62 -8.78
CA TYR A 73 -17.55 3.65 -9.87
C TYR A 73 -18.86 2.96 -10.26
N ALA A 74 -19.74 2.72 -9.30
CA ALA A 74 -21.08 2.19 -9.53
C ALA A 74 -22.05 3.21 -10.14
N GLY A 75 -21.65 4.49 -10.24
CA GLY A 75 -22.56 5.55 -10.68
C GLY A 75 -23.66 5.85 -9.66
N ARG A 76 -23.42 5.56 -8.37
CA ARG A 76 -24.35 5.77 -7.26
C ARG A 76 -23.92 6.90 -6.36
N GLU A 77 -24.90 7.54 -5.73
CA GLU A 77 -24.69 8.50 -4.66
C GLU A 77 -24.77 7.77 -3.32
N VAL A 78 -23.71 7.84 -2.52
CA VAL A 78 -23.61 7.11 -1.25
C VAL A 78 -24.20 7.96 -0.13
N ILE A 79 -25.10 7.38 0.65
CA ILE A 79 -25.60 7.96 1.89
C ILE A 79 -25.30 7.00 3.02
N PHE A 80 -24.56 7.47 4.03
CA PHE A 80 -24.26 6.67 5.21
C PHE A 80 -25.39 6.74 6.22
N VAL A 81 -25.73 5.58 6.78
CA VAL A 81 -26.78 5.41 7.79
C VAL A 81 -26.12 4.80 9.04
N PRO A 82 -25.73 5.63 10.04
CA PRO A 82 -25.13 5.12 11.26
C PRO A 82 -26.14 4.37 12.14
N GLY A 83 -25.65 3.40 12.90
CA GLY A 83 -26.42 2.64 13.88
C GLY A 83 -25.57 1.56 14.54
N THR A 84 -26.13 0.81 15.48
CA THR A 84 -25.45 -0.38 15.99
C THR A 84 -25.40 -1.49 14.94
N TRP A 85 -24.62 -2.55 15.20
CA TRP A 85 -24.62 -3.75 14.35
C TRP A 85 -26.05 -4.30 14.19
N GLU A 86 -26.77 -4.47 15.30
CA GLU A 86 -28.13 -5.02 15.31
C GLU A 86 -29.11 -4.14 14.54
N GLU A 87 -29.03 -2.81 14.70
CA GLU A 87 -29.86 -1.86 13.97
C GLU A 87 -29.59 -1.91 12.45
N CYS A 88 -28.32 -1.90 12.06
CA CYS A 88 -27.97 -1.93 10.64
C CYS A 88 -28.31 -3.29 10.01
N GLN A 89 -28.16 -4.40 10.73
CA GLN A 89 -28.59 -5.70 10.27
C GLN A 89 -30.12 -5.74 10.05
N GLN A 90 -30.91 -5.24 10.99
CA GLN A 90 -32.37 -5.18 10.85
C GLN A 90 -32.79 -4.27 9.69
N ARG A 91 -32.16 -3.11 9.54
CA ARG A 91 -32.40 -2.19 8.40
C ARG A 91 -32.05 -2.84 7.07
N LEU A 92 -30.98 -3.65 7.02
CA LEU A 92 -30.62 -4.40 5.81
C LEU A 92 -31.72 -5.41 5.49
N GLU A 93 -32.13 -6.23 6.45
CA GLU A 93 -33.19 -7.22 6.28
C GLU A 93 -34.53 -6.59 5.84
N ALA A 94 -34.88 -5.42 6.39
CA ALA A 94 -36.07 -4.65 6.02
C ALA A 94 -35.96 -3.96 4.64
N GLY A 95 -34.74 -3.76 4.11
CA GLY A 95 -34.51 -2.98 2.89
C GLY A 95 -34.46 -1.47 3.09
N ASP A 96 -34.30 -1.01 4.33
CA ASP A 96 -34.10 0.39 4.70
C ASP A 96 -32.68 0.87 4.39
N ILE A 97 -31.72 -0.05 4.33
CA ILE A 97 -30.39 0.15 3.74
C ILE A 97 -30.14 -0.88 2.64
N ASP A 98 -29.26 -0.54 1.71
CA ASP A 98 -28.92 -1.38 0.55
C ASP A 98 -27.67 -2.24 0.82
N VAL A 99 -26.73 -1.70 1.58
CA VAL A 99 -25.43 -2.30 1.87
C VAL A 99 -25.09 -2.16 3.34
N LEU A 100 -24.48 -3.20 3.92
CA LEU A 100 -23.83 -3.16 5.22
C LEU A 100 -22.31 -3.19 5.03
N ALA A 101 -21.59 -2.18 5.50
CA ALA A 101 -20.14 -2.06 5.33
C ALA A 101 -19.36 -2.68 6.51
N GLY A 102 -18.13 -3.12 6.27
CA GLY A 102 -17.22 -3.57 7.34
C GLY A 102 -17.68 -4.85 8.05
N VAL A 103 -18.08 -5.87 7.29
CA VAL A 103 -18.67 -7.11 7.83
C VAL A 103 -17.74 -8.31 7.62
N ILE A 104 -17.53 -9.09 8.68
CA ILE A 104 -16.84 -10.39 8.57
C ILE A 104 -17.79 -11.43 7.98
N LYS A 105 -17.34 -12.12 6.92
CA LYS A 105 -18.09 -13.21 6.30
C LYS A 105 -18.09 -14.46 7.19
N THR A 106 -19.27 -14.93 7.57
CA THR A 106 -19.47 -16.20 8.30
C THR A 106 -20.52 -17.06 7.59
N GLN A 107 -20.53 -18.36 7.86
CA GLN A 107 -21.53 -19.26 7.29
C GLN A 107 -22.95 -18.83 7.66
N LYS A 108 -23.17 -18.47 8.94
CA LYS A 108 -24.46 -17.98 9.44
C LYS A 108 -24.91 -16.71 8.72
N ARG A 109 -24.04 -15.71 8.57
CA ARG A 109 -24.42 -14.45 7.87
C ARG A 109 -24.65 -14.69 6.37
N ALA A 110 -23.94 -15.65 5.76
CA ALA A 110 -24.16 -16.01 4.36
C ALA A 110 -25.54 -16.62 4.08
N GLU A 111 -26.27 -17.07 5.11
CA GLU A 111 -27.66 -17.54 4.96
C GLU A 111 -28.61 -16.41 4.54
N THR A 112 -28.37 -15.17 5.00
CA THR A 112 -29.25 -14.02 4.75
C THR A 112 -28.59 -12.90 3.92
N MET A 113 -27.28 -12.94 3.72
CA MET A 113 -26.51 -11.90 3.02
C MET A 113 -25.65 -12.47 1.89
N LEU A 114 -25.44 -11.65 0.85
CA LEU A 114 -24.36 -11.83 -0.13
C LEU A 114 -23.19 -10.95 0.27
N PHE A 115 -21.97 -11.43 0.04
CA PHE A 115 -20.74 -10.72 0.37
C PHE A 115 -19.97 -10.40 -0.90
N SER A 116 -19.40 -9.20 -0.92
CA SER A 116 -18.47 -8.73 -1.93
C SER A 116 -17.31 -9.70 -2.16
N ARG A 117 -16.84 -9.78 -3.40
CA ARG A 117 -15.61 -10.53 -3.72
C ARG A 117 -14.37 -9.77 -3.27
N LEU A 118 -14.36 -8.45 -3.42
CA LEU A 118 -13.27 -7.59 -2.97
C LEU A 118 -13.39 -7.34 -1.47
N MET A 119 -12.33 -7.67 -0.70
CA MET A 119 -12.25 -7.26 0.70
C MET A 119 -12.03 -5.74 0.80
N MET A 120 -12.71 -5.12 1.76
CA MET A 120 -12.55 -3.70 2.09
C MET A 120 -11.30 -3.44 2.92
N GLY A 121 -10.91 -4.42 3.74
CA GLY A 121 -9.85 -4.27 4.73
C GLY A 121 -9.76 -5.49 5.64
N ARG A 122 -9.17 -5.29 6.82
CA ARG A 122 -9.02 -6.31 7.86
C ARG A 122 -9.40 -5.70 9.19
N ALA A 123 -10.17 -6.43 9.98
CA ALA A 123 -10.48 -6.09 11.35
C ALA A 123 -9.20 -6.16 12.21
N SER A 124 -9.02 -5.19 13.11
CA SER A 124 -8.06 -5.29 14.21
C SER A 124 -8.63 -6.20 15.32
N ASP A 125 -7.76 -6.83 16.10
CA ASP A 125 -8.14 -7.74 17.19
C ASP A 125 -8.91 -7.03 18.34
N GLU A 126 -8.90 -5.70 18.37
CA GLU A 126 -9.52 -4.87 19.43
C GLU A 126 -10.97 -4.47 19.12
N ALA A 127 -11.40 -4.56 17.86
CA ALA A 127 -12.73 -4.14 17.47
C ALA A 127 -13.73 -5.30 17.61
N ASN A 128 -14.80 -5.05 18.36
CA ASN A 128 -15.83 -6.03 18.68
C ASN A 128 -16.76 -6.21 17.46
N PHE A 129 -16.39 -7.06 16.48
CA PHE A 129 -17.13 -7.23 15.21
C PHE A 129 -18.40 -8.12 15.29
N HIS A 130 -19.03 -8.20 16.47
CA HIS A 130 -20.30 -8.90 16.74
C HIS A 130 -20.38 -10.32 16.14
N GLY A 131 -19.55 -11.22 16.62
CA GLY A 131 -19.46 -12.61 16.17
C GLY A 131 -18.08 -13.16 16.50
N GLU A 132 -17.95 -14.46 16.73
CA GLU A 132 -16.67 -15.12 17.05
C GLU A 132 -15.58 -14.61 16.11
N LEU A 133 -14.70 -13.73 16.62
CA LEU A 133 -13.42 -13.46 15.97
C LEU A 133 -12.79 -14.82 15.77
N MET A 134 -12.48 -15.20 14.52
CA MET A 134 -11.79 -16.46 14.32
C MET A 134 -10.40 -16.29 14.95
N PRO A 135 -10.12 -16.92 16.10
CA PRO A 135 -8.84 -16.69 16.74
C PRO A 135 -7.76 -17.16 15.77
N TYR A 136 -6.69 -16.38 15.64
CA TYR A 136 -5.54 -16.68 14.77
C TYR A 136 -5.80 -16.60 13.25
N ARG A 137 -6.82 -15.87 12.78
CA ARG A 137 -7.09 -15.62 11.36
C ARG A 137 -7.18 -14.13 11.07
N VAL A 138 -6.73 -13.73 9.87
CA VAL A 138 -7.00 -12.40 9.34
C VAL A 138 -8.50 -12.26 9.10
N ASN A 139 -9.18 -11.49 9.94
CA ASN A 139 -10.60 -11.20 9.83
C ASN A 139 -10.84 -10.20 8.69
N GLN A 140 -11.05 -10.71 7.48
CA GLN A 140 -11.31 -9.88 6.29
C GLN A 140 -12.68 -9.19 6.40
N LEU A 141 -12.69 -7.89 6.15
CA LEU A 141 -13.90 -7.07 6.12
C LEU A 141 -14.43 -6.99 4.69
N HIS A 142 -15.73 -7.16 4.54
CA HIS A 142 -16.46 -7.12 3.28
C HIS A 142 -17.65 -6.18 3.41
N PHE A 143 -18.11 -5.62 2.29
CA PHE A 143 -19.49 -5.12 2.23
C PHE A 143 -20.43 -6.27 1.91
N ALA A 144 -21.66 -6.18 2.42
CA ALA A 144 -22.70 -7.18 2.25
C ALA A 144 -24.02 -6.54 1.80
N VAL A 145 -24.79 -7.27 1.00
CA VAL A 145 -26.16 -6.90 0.60
C VAL A 145 -27.12 -8.03 0.95
N ARG A 146 -28.43 -7.78 0.88
CA ARG A 146 -29.42 -8.84 1.09
C ARG A 146 -29.27 -9.99 0.09
N ARG A 147 -29.51 -11.22 0.54
CA ARG A 147 -29.37 -12.41 -0.30
C ARG A 147 -30.30 -12.44 -1.51
N ASP A 148 -31.45 -11.80 -1.41
CA ASP A 148 -32.44 -11.70 -2.48
C ASP A 148 -32.17 -10.54 -3.47
N ASN A 149 -31.06 -9.81 -3.32
CA ASN A 149 -30.63 -8.76 -4.24
C ASN A 149 -29.27 -9.07 -4.92
N PRO A 150 -29.17 -10.17 -5.70
CA PRO A 150 -27.94 -10.52 -6.40
C PRO A 150 -27.57 -9.54 -7.51
N GLU A 151 -28.54 -8.78 -8.04
CA GLU A 151 -28.29 -7.77 -9.07
C GLU A 151 -27.46 -6.61 -8.54
N LEU A 152 -27.81 -6.08 -7.37
CA LEU A 152 -27.02 -5.05 -6.70
C LEU A 152 -25.61 -5.57 -6.35
N MET A 153 -25.48 -6.79 -5.83
CA MET A 153 -24.16 -7.36 -5.56
C MET A 153 -23.31 -7.43 -6.83
N ARG A 154 -23.87 -7.92 -7.94
CA ARG A 154 -23.15 -8.01 -9.22
C ARG A 154 -22.72 -6.65 -9.75
N GLU A 155 -23.56 -5.63 -9.59
CA GLU A 155 -23.24 -4.26 -9.96
C GLU A 155 -22.07 -3.71 -9.12
N LEU A 156 -22.14 -3.88 -7.79
CA LEU A 156 -21.10 -3.41 -6.88
C LEU A 156 -19.78 -4.18 -7.06
N ASP A 157 -19.81 -5.49 -7.30
CA ASP A 157 -18.61 -6.27 -7.61
C ASP A 157 -17.96 -5.82 -8.93
N LEU A 158 -18.75 -5.46 -9.94
CA LEU A 158 -18.23 -4.92 -11.20
C LEU A 158 -17.58 -3.54 -10.99
N ALA A 159 -18.21 -2.68 -10.18
CA ALA A 159 -17.63 -1.40 -9.80
C ALA A 159 -16.33 -1.57 -9.01
N ALA A 160 -16.28 -2.56 -8.11
CA ALA A 160 -15.09 -2.91 -7.35
C ALA A 160 -13.95 -3.37 -8.26
N ASP A 161 -14.24 -4.17 -9.29
CA ASP A 161 -13.25 -4.57 -10.30
C ASP A 161 -12.67 -3.38 -11.06
N GLN A 162 -13.52 -2.45 -11.49
CA GLN A 162 -13.07 -1.23 -12.16
C GLN A 162 -12.23 -0.34 -11.25
N LEU A 163 -12.63 -0.23 -9.97
CA LEU A 163 -11.90 0.51 -8.95
C LEU A 163 -10.48 -0.04 -8.78
N ILE A 164 -10.30 -1.35 -8.63
CA ILE A 164 -8.98 -1.96 -8.45
C ILE A 164 -8.17 -2.02 -9.75
N ALA A 165 -8.81 -2.12 -10.92
CA ALA A 165 -8.12 -2.04 -12.21
C ALA A 165 -7.47 -0.66 -12.41
N ASN A 166 -8.14 0.41 -11.99
CA ASN A 166 -7.62 1.78 -12.07
C ASN A 166 -6.75 2.17 -10.87
N ARG A 167 -6.96 1.58 -9.69
CA ARG A 167 -6.22 1.85 -8.45
C ARG A 167 -5.79 0.54 -7.77
N PRO A 168 -4.77 -0.17 -8.28
CA PRO A 168 -4.38 -1.50 -7.78
C PRO A 168 -4.04 -1.55 -6.29
N TYR A 169 -3.54 -0.44 -5.73
CA TYR A 169 -3.15 -0.33 -4.32
C TYR A 169 -4.20 0.36 -3.43
N PHE A 170 -5.45 0.50 -3.90
CA PHE A 170 -6.47 1.27 -3.21
C PHE A 170 -6.70 0.81 -1.76
N VAL A 171 -6.95 -0.49 -1.56
CA VAL A 171 -7.21 -1.07 -0.22
C VAL A 171 -5.99 -0.91 0.70
N SER A 172 -4.79 -1.19 0.19
CA SER A 172 -3.56 -1.02 0.98
C SER A 172 -3.27 0.44 1.33
N HIS A 173 -3.61 1.38 0.44
CA HIS A 173 -3.43 2.80 0.67
C HIS A 173 -4.39 3.32 1.74
N LEU A 174 -5.67 2.94 1.68
CA LEU A 174 -6.62 3.25 2.75
C LEU A 174 -6.13 2.66 4.08
N TYR A 175 -5.64 1.41 4.07
CA TYR A 175 -5.14 0.78 5.28
C TYR A 175 -3.98 1.57 5.89
N GLN A 176 -3.07 2.05 5.05
CA GLN A 176 -1.95 2.89 5.47
C GLN A 176 -2.41 4.24 6.05
N ILE A 177 -3.42 4.88 5.47
CA ILE A 177 -3.97 6.14 5.97
C ILE A 177 -4.55 5.98 7.38
N TYR A 178 -5.40 4.96 7.57
CA TYR A 178 -6.15 4.79 8.81
C TYR A 178 -5.40 4.01 9.91
N TYR A 179 -4.51 3.10 9.52
CA TYR A 179 -3.84 2.19 10.45
C TYR A 179 -2.31 2.23 10.35
N GLY A 180 -1.73 2.89 9.35
CA GLY A 180 -0.27 2.93 9.17
C GLY A 180 0.49 3.70 10.26
N GLN A 181 -0.18 4.56 11.03
CA GLN A 181 0.39 5.28 12.18
C GLN A 181 -0.14 4.81 13.54
N ARG A 182 -1.22 4.03 13.58
CA ARG A 182 -1.65 3.36 14.81
C ARG A 182 -0.64 2.23 15.04
N GLY A 183 0.28 2.47 15.98
CA GLY A 183 1.33 1.52 16.35
C GLY A 183 0.76 0.10 16.39
N ALA A 184 1.47 -0.83 15.77
CA ALA A 184 1.06 -2.22 15.62
C ALA A 184 0.43 -2.73 16.92
N SER A 185 -0.71 -3.42 16.78
CA SER A 185 -1.28 -4.25 17.84
C SER A 185 -0.14 -4.99 18.55
N GLU A 186 -0.23 -5.08 19.88
CA GLU A 186 0.74 -5.77 20.73
C GLU A 186 1.19 -7.09 20.07
N LEU A 187 2.50 -7.33 19.99
CA LEU A 187 3.05 -8.50 19.28
C LEU A 187 2.52 -9.79 19.92
N ARG A 188 1.60 -10.48 19.23
CA ARG A 188 1.02 -11.74 19.69
C ARG A 188 1.70 -12.91 18.99
N LEU A 189 2.52 -13.63 19.76
CA LEU A 189 3.17 -14.86 19.31
C LEU A 189 2.28 -16.07 19.55
N THR A 190 2.22 -16.97 18.57
CA THR A 190 1.61 -18.29 18.72
C THR A 190 2.34 -19.10 19.79
N GLU A 191 1.69 -20.13 20.36
CA GLU A 191 2.37 -20.98 21.33
C GLU A 191 3.62 -21.68 20.76
N LYS A 192 3.62 -21.98 19.45
CA LYS A 192 4.76 -22.59 18.77
C LYS A 192 5.96 -21.64 18.76
N GLU A 193 5.73 -20.37 18.44
CA GLU A 193 6.75 -19.32 18.42
C GLU A 193 7.27 -19.04 19.83
N GLN A 194 6.38 -18.93 20.83
CA GLN A 194 6.80 -18.75 22.22
C GLN A 194 7.67 -19.92 22.71
N ARG A 195 7.31 -21.17 22.37
CA ARG A 195 8.14 -22.35 22.69
C ARG A 195 9.46 -22.37 21.91
N PHE A 196 9.49 -21.79 20.71
CA PHE A 196 10.72 -21.64 19.95
C PHE A 196 11.66 -20.64 20.64
N LEU A 197 11.20 -19.41 20.90
CA LEU A 197 12.03 -18.38 21.54
C LEU A 197 12.50 -18.79 22.94
N LYS A 198 11.67 -19.48 23.73
CA LYS A 198 12.09 -20.04 25.03
C LYS A 198 13.21 -21.09 24.92
N ARG A 199 13.29 -21.84 23.82
CA ARG A 199 14.36 -22.83 23.56
C ARG A 199 15.58 -22.19 22.90
N HIS A 200 15.41 -21.02 22.30
CA HIS A 200 16.44 -20.28 21.58
C HIS A 200 16.52 -18.85 22.14
N PRO A 201 16.96 -18.68 23.40
CA PRO A 201 17.04 -17.35 24.03
C PRO A 201 18.11 -16.47 23.39
N VAL A 202 19.06 -17.08 22.68
CA VAL A 202 20.08 -16.40 21.87
C VAL A 202 19.97 -16.92 20.44
N ILE A 203 19.87 -16.01 19.47
CA ILE A 203 19.83 -16.33 18.03
C ILE A 203 20.98 -15.57 17.36
N SER A 204 21.79 -16.24 16.53
CA SER A 204 22.88 -15.53 15.85
C SER A 204 22.39 -14.85 14.57
N ALA A 205 22.84 -13.63 14.37
CA ALA A 205 22.48 -12.79 13.24
C ALA A 205 23.72 -12.10 12.69
N VAL A 206 23.81 -11.98 11.37
CA VAL A 206 24.88 -11.26 10.67
C VAL A 206 24.37 -9.92 10.16
N VAL A 207 25.23 -8.90 10.22
CA VAL A 207 24.97 -7.56 9.69
C VAL A 207 26.19 -7.07 8.92
N VAL A 208 25.96 -6.49 7.74
CA VAL A 208 27.01 -5.79 7.01
C VAL A 208 27.06 -4.34 7.46
N ALA A 209 28.10 -3.93 8.21
CA ALA A 209 28.17 -2.64 8.91
C ALA A 209 29.32 -1.75 8.40
N ARG A 210 29.11 -1.10 7.25
CA ARG A 210 30.10 -0.26 6.55
C ARG A 210 29.58 1.09 6.01
N GLU A 211 28.30 1.39 6.25
CA GLU A 211 27.59 2.54 5.68
C GLU A 211 26.88 3.32 6.80
N ALA A 212 27.48 4.42 7.27
CA ALA A 212 26.79 5.34 8.17
C ALA A 212 25.72 6.17 7.42
N PRO A 213 24.60 6.56 8.07
CA PRO A 213 24.17 6.21 9.42
C PRO A 213 23.37 4.89 9.50
N PHE A 214 23.36 4.09 8.43
CA PHE A 214 22.51 2.89 8.30
C PHE A 214 23.00 1.72 9.17
N ALA A 215 24.22 1.27 8.93
CA ALA A 215 24.90 0.22 9.69
C ALA A 215 26.41 0.48 9.63
N TYR A 216 27.03 0.75 10.76
CA TYR A 216 28.47 0.99 10.86
C TYR A 216 28.96 0.56 12.23
N VAL A 217 30.27 0.44 12.40
CA VAL A 217 30.89 0.17 13.70
C VAL A 217 31.49 1.44 14.29
N ASP A 218 31.44 1.57 15.62
CA ASP A 218 32.19 2.61 16.33
C ASP A 218 33.64 2.19 16.62
N GLU A 219 34.36 3.03 17.36
CA GLU A 219 35.76 2.80 17.75
C GLU A 219 35.97 1.54 18.61
N HIS A 220 34.91 1.02 19.24
CA HIS A 220 34.94 -0.19 20.07
C HIS A 220 34.54 -1.44 19.27
N GLY A 221 34.17 -1.30 17.99
CA GLY A 221 33.70 -2.40 17.15
C GLY A 221 32.22 -2.71 17.31
N GLU A 222 31.46 -1.87 18.02
CA GLU A 222 30.05 -2.10 18.29
C GLU A 222 29.16 -1.60 17.15
N LEU A 223 28.08 -2.33 16.85
CA LEU A 223 27.13 -1.93 15.81
C LEU A 223 26.40 -0.63 16.20
N GLN A 224 26.43 0.32 15.28
CA GLN A 224 25.73 1.60 15.37
C GLN A 224 24.80 1.81 14.18
N GLY A 225 23.94 2.83 14.30
CA GLY A 225 23.05 3.29 13.23
C GLY A 225 21.63 2.71 13.31
N THR A 226 20.90 2.80 12.20
CA THR A 226 19.53 2.29 12.07
C THR A 226 19.44 0.81 12.42
N MET A 227 20.43 0.02 12.01
CA MET A 227 20.42 -1.42 12.26
C MET A 227 20.56 -1.75 13.75
N ARG A 228 21.32 -0.99 14.54
CA ARG A 228 21.36 -1.17 16.01
C ARG A 228 19.98 -1.01 16.64
N LYS A 229 19.24 0.04 16.24
CA LYS A 229 17.87 0.29 16.72
C LYS A 229 16.91 -0.84 16.34
N LEU A 230 17.08 -1.44 15.17
CA LEU A 230 16.28 -2.60 14.75
C LEU A 230 16.59 -3.80 15.64
N VAL A 231 17.87 -4.09 15.91
CA VAL A 231 18.28 -5.18 16.80
C VAL A 231 17.71 -4.95 18.20
N ASP A 232 17.84 -3.74 18.78
CA ASP A 232 17.27 -3.40 20.09
C ASP A 232 15.76 -3.68 20.15
N ARG A 233 15.05 -3.32 19.08
CA ARG A 233 13.60 -3.52 18.99
C ARG A 233 13.24 -5.01 18.89
N LEU A 234 13.98 -5.79 18.11
CA LEU A 234 13.77 -7.23 17.99
C LEU A 234 14.03 -7.95 19.31
N GLU A 235 15.13 -7.61 20.00
CA GLU A 235 15.48 -8.18 21.31
C GLU A 235 14.40 -7.87 22.35
N HIS A 236 13.94 -6.61 22.39
CA HIS A 236 12.87 -6.18 23.30
C HIS A 236 11.53 -6.86 23.01
N ASP A 237 11.09 -6.88 21.75
CA ASP A 237 9.76 -7.39 21.38
C ASP A 237 9.67 -8.91 21.49
N LEU A 238 10.76 -9.63 21.20
CA LEU A 238 10.79 -11.09 21.20
C LEU A 238 11.28 -11.67 22.54
N GLY A 239 11.89 -10.85 23.41
CA GLY A 239 12.47 -11.30 24.67
C GLY A 239 13.64 -12.28 24.47
N ILE A 240 14.49 -12.00 23.47
CA ILE A 240 15.70 -12.78 23.13
C ILE A 240 16.92 -11.86 23.05
N GLU A 241 18.10 -12.46 22.97
CA GLU A 241 19.37 -11.81 22.64
C GLU A 241 19.78 -12.16 21.20
N LEU A 242 20.27 -11.18 20.45
CA LEU A 242 20.84 -11.40 19.13
C LEU A 242 22.37 -11.38 19.23
N HIS A 243 22.99 -12.55 19.05
CA HIS A 243 24.44 -12.65 18.93
C HIS A 243 24.88 -12.18 17.54
N LEU A 244 25.45 -10.98 17.47
CA LEU A 244 25.78 -10.33 16.21
C LEU A 244 27.14 -10.74 15.67
N VAL A 245 27.16 -11.21 14.41
CA VAL A 245 28.34 -11.30 13.56
C VAL A 245 28.39 -10.04 12.71
N ILE A 246 29.46 -9.25 12.82
CA ILE A 246 29.58 -7.97 12.11
C ILE A 246 30.55 -8.14 10.95
N GLU A 247 30.04 -8.01 9.74
CA GLU A 247 30.80 -8.15 8.50
C GLU A 247 30.96 -6.82 7.75
N GLN A 248 31.97 -6.74 6.89
CA GLN A 248 32.25 -5.56 6.05
C GLN A 248 31.83 -5.75 4.58
N ASP A 249 31.36 -6.94 4.23
CA ASP A 249 30.86 -7.24 2.90
C ASP A 249 29.80 -8.36 2.92
N TYR A 250 28.95 -8.36 1.89
CA TYR A 250 27.86 -9.32 1.79
C TYR A 250 28.34 -10.74 1.45
N ALA A 251 29.50 -10.92 0.82
CA ALA A 251 29.98 -12.26 0.50
C ALA A 251 30.38 -13.01 1.78
N SER A 252 31.02 -12.32 2.72
CA SER A 252 31.30 -12.84 4.06
C SER A 252 30.02 -13.14 4.82
N ALA A 253 29.04 -12.22 4.82
CA ALA A 253 27.75 -12.46 5.47
C ALA A 253 26.98 -13.67 4.89
N TYR A 254 27.04 -13.87 3.57
CA TYR A 254 26.42 -15.04 2.93
C TYR A 254 27.13 -16.35 3.28
N LYS A 255 28.45 -16.30 3.48
CA LYS A 255 29.20 -17.45 3.98
C LYS A 255 28.75 -17.82 5.39
N ASP A 256 28.58 -16.85 6.28
CA ASP A 256 28.16 -17.09 7.67
C ASP A 256 26.76 -17.70 7.75
N LEU A 257 25.85 -17.27 6.86
CA LEU A 257 24.55 -17.91 6.70
C LEU A 257 24.69 -19.35 6.21
N GLY A 258 25.51 -19.58 5.17
CA GLY A 258 25.69 -20.90 4.56
C GLY A 258 26.38 -21.92 5.47
N THR A 259 27.24 -21.49 6.38
CA THR A 259 27.88 -22.36 7.39
C THR A 259 27.04 -22.52 8.66
N GLY A 260 25.99 -21.71 8.84
CA GLY A 260 25.15 -21.70 10.03
C GLY A 260 25.73 -20.91 11.21
N GLU A 261 26.81 -20.14 11.00
CA GLU A 261 27.37 -19.22 12.02
C GLU A 261 26.35 -18.12 12.36
N ALA A 262 25.55 -17.70 11.38
CA ALA A 262 24.38 -16.84 11.55
C ALA A 262 23.12 -17.50 10.99
N GLN A 263 21.96 -17.25 11.60
CA GLN A 263 20.66 -17.71 11.08
C GLN A 263 19.85 -16.58 10.43
N ILE A 264 20.24 -15.33 10.65
CA ILE A 264 19.53 -14.14 10.16
C ILE A 264 20.53 -13.20 9.51
N LEU A 265 20.29 -12.72 8.29
CA LEU A 265 20.98 -11.55 7.74
C LEU A 265 20.09 -10.34 7.92
N LEU A 266 20.50 -9.42 8.79
CA LEU A 266 19.64 -8.33 9.23
C LEU A 266 19.33 -7.36 8.10
N ASN A 267 20.33 -6.97 7.30
CA ASN A 267 20.20 -5.96 6.24
C ASN A 267 20.33 -6.55 4.82
N ALA A 268 19.61 -7.65 4.57
CA ALA A 268 19.46 -8.23 3.23
C ALA A 268 18.71 -7.29 2.27
N ASP A 269 19.08 -7.33 0.99
CA ASP A 269 18.25 -6.72 -0.05
C ASP A 269 17.03 -7.61 -0.32
N TRP A 270 15.93 -6.99 -0.76
CA TRP A 270 14.74 -7.73 -1.17
C TRP A 270 14.92 -8.34 -2.57
N ASP A 271 15.71 -9.41 -2.64
CA ASP A 271 15.98 -10.19 -3.84
C ASP A 271 15.43 -11.61 -3.68
N VAL A 272 14.19 -11.81 -4.16
CA VAL A 272 13.48 -13.08 -4.08
C VAL A 272 14.20 -14.18 -4.89
N GLY A 273 14.85 -13.81 -5.99
CA GLY A 273 15.58 -14.76 -6.83
C GLY A 273 16.84 -15.28 -6.12
N TRP A 274 17.59 -14.37 -5.52
CA TRP A 274 18.75 -14.73 -4.69
C TRP A 274 18.31 -15.57 -3.48
N ALA A 275 17.27 -15.16 -2.75
CA ALA A 275 16.80 -15.87 -1.56
C ALA A 275 16.39 -17.31 -1.88
N ALA A 276 15.60 -17.51 -2.95
CA ALA A 276 15.20 -18.85 -3.39
C ALA A 276 16.40 -19.71 -3.83
N ALA A 277 17.41 -19.12 -4.46
CA ALA A 277 18.62 -19.84 -4.87
C ALA A 277 19.52 -20.27 -3.70
N HIS A 278 19.35 -19.67 -2.51
CA HIS A 278 20.14 -19.93 -1.31
C HIS A 278 19.33 -20.55 -0.16
N ASP A 279 18.10 -21.02 -0.43
CA ASP A 279 17.19 -21.60 0.56
C ASP A 279 16.91 -20.66 1.75
N MET A 280 16.71 -19.37 1.45
CA MET A 280 16.46 -18.32 2.43
C MET A 280 15.04 -17.78 2.32
N ASP A 281 14.43 -17.50 3.47
CA ASP A 281 13.17 -16.76 3.56
C ASP A 281 13.45 -15.28 3.80
N LEU A 282 12.73 -14.42 3.07
CA LEU A 282 12.78 -12.97 3.28
C LEU A 282 11.69 -12.52 4.26
N SER A 283 12.07 -11.67 5.21
CA SER A 283 11.10 -10.97 6.05
C SER A 283 10.31 -9.94 5.24
N ALA A 284 9.29 -9.35 5.88
CA ALA A 284 8.64 -8.18 5.30
C ALA A 284 9.64 -7.03 5.14
N VAL A 285 9.54 -6.29 4.04
CA VAL A 285 10.35 -5.10 3.81
C VAL A 285 10.05 -4.08 4.92
N TYR A 286 11.06 -3.76 5.71
CA TYR A 286 10.96 -2.80 6.82
C TYR A 286 11.66 -1.47 6.52
N LEU A 287 12.43 -1.38 5.44
CA LEU A 287 13.09 -0.16 5.00
C LEU A 287 13.16 -0.11 3.46
N THR A 288 12.82 1.05 2.90
CA THR A 288 13.09 1.39 1.50
C THR A 288 14.11 2.52 1.47
N SER A 289 15.29 2.28 0.88
CA SER A 289 16.34 3.28 0.70
C SER A 289 16.50 3.58 -0.78
N TYR A 290 16.77 4.85 -1.09
CA TYR A 290 16.98 5.32 -2.45
C TYR A 290 18.47 5.51 -2.71
N TYR A 291 18.92 5.18 -3.92
CA TYR A 291 20.27 5.55 -4.36
C TYR A 291 20.24 6.92 -5.05
N THR A 292 21.25 7.73 -4.77
CA THR A 292 21.46 9.03 -5.39
C THR A 292 22.84 9.11 -6.03
N THR A 293 23.04 10.15 -6.84
CA THR A 293 24.31 10.45 -7.49
C THR A 293 24.87 11.76 -6.95
N VAL A 294 26.10 11.74 -6.45
CA VAL A 294 26.84 12.94 -6.03
C VAL A 294 27.88 13.29 -7.09
N THR A 295 27.95 14.57 -7.46
CA THR A 295 28.84 15.07 -8.52
C THR A 295 29.46 16.41 -8.13
N ARG A 296 30.59 16.77 -8.75
CA ARG A 296 31.10 18.15 -8.67
C ARG A 296 30.18 19.09 -9.44
N ARG A 297 30.06 20.34 -8.99
CA ARG A 297 29.32 21.38 -9.73
C ARG A 297 29.97 21.60 -11.10
N GLY A 298 29.21 21.40 -12.18
CA GLY A 298 29.70 21.58 -13.54
C GLY A 298 29.04 20.63 -14.53
N LYS A 299 29.57 20.60 -15.76
CA LYS A 299 29.14 19.63 -16.78
C LYS A 299 29.79 18.28 -16.50
N LEU A 300 28.99 17.22 -16.58
CA LEU A 300 29.47 15.84 -16.58
C LEU A 300 29.98 15.46 -17.97
N ASP A 301 31.05 14.67 -18.00
CA ASP A 301 31.54 14.05 -19.24
C ASP A 301 30.51 13.05 -19.78
N ARG A 302 30.56 12.77 -21.08
CA ARG A 302 29.73 11.77 -21.76
C ARG A 302 30.04 10.34 -21.29
N LYS A 303 31.26 10.10 -20.80
CA LYS A 303 31.69 8.81 -20.25
C LYS A 303 32.22 8.97 -18.82
N PRO A 304 31.34 9.24 -17.83
CA PRO A 304 31.75 9.54 -16.47
C PRO A 304 32.37 8.31 -15.78
N ARG A 305 33.32 8.54 -14.88
CA ARG A 305 33.83 7.53 -13.94
C ARG A 305 32.93 7.49 -12.71
N ILE A 306 32.49 6.30 -12.34
CA ILE A 306 31.52 6.06 -11.27
C ILE A 306 32.25 5.44 -10.08
N ALA A 307 32.19 6.08 -8.91
CA ALA A 307 32.58 5.52 -7.63
C ALA A 307 31.36 4.90 -6.94
N CYS A 308 31.46 3.67 -6.48
CA CYS A 308 30.42 3.02 -5.66
C CYS A 308 31.02 1.99 -4.71
N LEU A 309 30.25 1.54 -3.73
CA LEU A 309 30.64 0.40 -2.90
C LEU A 309 30.44 -0.92 -3.67
N PRO A 310 31.26 -1.95 -3.42
CA PRO A 310 31.07 -3.27 -4.01
C PRO A 310 29.80 -3.92 -3.46
N LYS A 311 28.80 -4.09 -4.33
CA LYS A 311 27.52 -4.73 -3.98
C LYS A 311 26.85 -5.26 -5.25
N GLN A 312 26.46 -6.54 -5.25
CA GLN A 312 25.92 -7.22 -6.43
C GLN A 312 24.70 -6.49 -7.03
N THR A 313 23.79 -6.02 -6.19
CA THR A 313 22.58 -5.30 -6.62
C THR A 313 22.92 -3.93 -7.23
N THR A 314 23.80 -3.17 -6.59
CA THR A 314 24.32 -1.90 -7.13
C THR A 314 25.01 -2.10 -8.47
N ASP A 315 25.89 -3.11 -8.57
CA ASP A 315 26.63 -3.43 -9.79
C ASP A 315 25.69 -3.83 -10.92
N TYR A 316 24.69 -4.67 -10.64
CA TYR A 316 23.68 -5.05 -11.61
C TYR A 316 22.97 -3.82 -12.18
N VAL A 317 22.53 -2.88 -11.33
CA VAL A 317 21.84 -1.65 -11.75
C VAL A 317 22.76 -0.73 -12.56
N LEU A 318 24.01 -0.55 -12.14
CA LEU A 318 24.97 0.32 -12.82
C LEU A 318 25.36 -0.23 -14.19
N LEU A 319 25.55 -1.54 -14.33
CA LEU A 319 25.93 -2.20 -15.58
C LEU A 319 24.83 -2.16 -16.65
N GLN A 320 23.56 -1.88 -16.29
CA GLN A 320 22.51 -1.60 -17.26
C GLN A 320 22.69 -0.25 -17.98
N ARG A 321 23.51 0.66 -17.42
CA ARG A 321 23.65 2.05 -17.88
C ARG A 321 25.08 2.44 -18.25
N TYR A 322 26.08 1.84 -17.62
CA TYR A 322 27.48 2.21 -17.75
C TYR A 322 28.35 1.00 -18.11
N GLY A 323 29.45 1.26 -18.83
CA GLY A 323 30.45 0.23 -19.10
C GLY A 323 31.18 -0.21 -17.83
N LYS A 324 31.58 -1.48 -17.76
CA LYS A 324 32.35 -2.02 -16.62
C LYS A 324 33.63 -1.22 -16.35
N ASP A 325 34.25 -0.69 -17.40
CA ASP A 325 35.45 0.16 -17.34
C ASP A 325 35.21 1.54 -16.70
N GLN A 326 33.95 1.96 -16.56
CA GLN A 326 33.57 3.21 -15.90
C GLN A 326 33.38 3.06 -14.40
N ILE A 327 33.17 1.84 -13.90
CA ILE A 327 32.83 1.58 -12.50
C ILE A 327 34.10 1.31 -11.70
N ARG A 328 34.25 2.00 -10.57
CA ARG A 328 35.34 1.85 -9.61
C ARG A 328 34.76 1.62 -8.22
N HIS A 329 35.17 0.51 -7.61
CA HIS A 329 34.74 0.16 -6.27
C HIS A 329 35.66 0.78 -5.21
N TYR A 330 35.06 1.29 -4.15
CA TYR A 330 35.76 1.81 -2.97
C TYR A 330 35.22 1.11 -1.72
N ALA A 331 36.01 1.09 -0.64
CA ALA A 331 35.63 0.37 0.58
C ALA A 331 34.52 1.09 1.34
N THR A 332 34.53 2.43 1.33
CA THR A 332 33.57 3.24 2.09
C THR A 332 32.89 4.29 1.21
N ALA A 333 31.74 4.77 1.68
CA ALA A 333 31.07 5.89 1.05
C ALA A 333 31.92 7.17 1.11
N GLU A 334 32.66 7.39 2.21
CA GLU A 334 33.58 8.51 2.33
C GLU A 334 34.65 8.48 1.24
N GLU A 335 35.22 7.30 0.94
CA GLU A 335 36.18 7.14 -0.16
C GLU A 335 35.54 7.42 -1.53
N CYS A 336 34.29 6.98 -1.75
CA CYS A 336 33.55 7.31 -2.98
C CYS A 336 33.38 8.83 -3.14
N LEU A 337 32.97 9.51 -2.07
CA LEU A 337 32.79 10.97 -2.06
C LEU A 337 34.13 11.68 -2.23
N ARG A 338 35.19 11.19 -1.59
CA ARG A 338 36.55 11.72 -1.73
C ARG A 338 37.06 11.58 -3.16
N ALA A 339 36.78 10.46 -3.84
CA ALA A 339 37.12 10.28 -5.25
C ALA A 339 36.42 11.30 -6.16
N VAL A 340 35.18 11.67 -5.84
CA VAL A 340 34.50 12.78 -6.53
C VAL A 340 35.10 14.13 -6.13
N SER A 341 35.50 14.34 -4.88
CA SER A 341 36.13 15.60 -4.48
C SER A 341 37.51 15.81 -5.14
N SER A 342 38.33 14.75 -5.23
CA SER A 342 39.70 14.78 -5.78
C SER A 342 39.76 14.80 -7.31
N GLY A 343 38.68 14.43 -8.00
CA GLY A 343 38.69 14.30 -9.46
C GLY A 343 38.99 12.89 -9.98
N ASP A 344 39.11 11.90 -9.11
CA ASP A 344 39.36 10.49 -9.47
C ASP A 344 38.11 9.78 -10.02
N ALA A 345 36.93 10.23 -9.58
CA ALA A 345 35.62 9.86 -10.11
C ALA A 345 34.82 11.12 -10.48
N ASP A 346 33.83 10.97 -11.34
CA ASP A 346 32.94 12.06 -11.78
C ASP A 346 31.58 11.98 -11.08
N ILE A 347 31.16 10.77 -10.72
CA ILE A 347 29.91 10.47 -10.01
C ILE A 347 30.23 9.51 -8.85
N ALA A 348 29.67 9.76 -7.67
CA ALA A 348 29.53 8.76 -6.63
C ALA A 348 28.08 8.27 -6.60
N PHE A 349 27.86 6.96 -6.70
CA PHE A 349 26.55 6.33 -6.63
C PHE A 349 26.40 5.65 -5.27
N LEU A 350 25.62 6.27 -4.39
CA LEU A 350 25.52 5.92 -2.97
C LEU A 350 24.07 5.96 -2.51
N ARG A 351 23.75 5.34 -1.38
CA ARG A 351 22.46 5.52 -0.73
C ARG A 351 22.27 6.99 -0.33
N GLN A 352 21.05 7.49 -0.47
CA GLN A 352 20.71 8.89 -0.23
C GLN A 352 20.98 9.33 1.21
N GLU A 353 20.85 8.42 2.17
CA GLU A 353 21.08 8.68 3.59
C GLU A 353 22.57 8.81 3.93
N THR A 354 23.45 8.33 3.03
CA THR A 354 24.91 8.27 3.20
C THR A 354 25.64 9.32 2.35
N ALA A 355 25.00 9.79 1.27
CA ALA A 355 25.49 10.80 0.34
C ALA A 355 25.37 12.21 0.90
#